data_AF-A0A7C0XR76-F1
#
_entry.id   AF-A0A7C0XR76-F1
#
_cell.length_a   1.000
_cell.length_b   1.000
_cell.length_c   1.000
_cell.angle_alpha   90.00
_cell.angle_beta   90.00
_cell.angle_gamma   90.00
#
_symmetry.space_group_name_H-M   'P 1'
#
loop_
_entity.id
_entity.type
_entity.pdbx_description
1 polymer ?
#
loop_
_entity_poly.entity_id
_entity_poly.type
_entity_poly.pdbx_seq_one_letter_code
_entity_poly.pdbx_strand_id
1 'polypeptide(L)'
;NHSEHRLRLDEINFLVTKAKKLDLITLVCADVPETGAAVAVLKPNIIAVEPPELIGTGIAVSKAKPEVVTNSVDLIRSVNKDVIILTGAGISTSDDVDAAIRLGTSGVLVASAIMKAKDPEKVIRDMAQAAYKAWERYRKM
;
A
#
# COMPACT_ATOMS: atom_id res chain seq x y z
N ASN A 1 -7.25 4.05 -9.32
CA ASN A 1 -8.32 3.97 -8.30
C ASN A 1 -7.85 4.55 -6.97
N HIS A 2 -7.13 5.68 -6.98
CA HIS A 2 -6.77 6.36 -5.74
C HIS A 2 -8.04 6.96 -5.10
N SER A 3 -8.03 7.23 -3.79
CA SER A 3 -9.17 7.82 -3.09
C SER A 3 -9.65 9.14 -3.73
N GLU A 4 -8.72 9.92 -4.28
CA GLU A 4 -8.96 11.19 -4.98
C GLU A 4 -9.36 11.01 -6.46
N HIS A 5 -9.31 9.79 -7.01
CA HIS A 5 -9.75 9.49 -8.38
C HIS A 5 -10.22 8.02 -8.48
N ARG A 6 -11.42 7.79 -7.92
CA ARG A 6 -12.08 6.48 -7.90
C ARG A 6 -12.63 6.13 -9.28
N LEU A 7 -12.56 4.84 -9.62
CA LEU A 7 -12.98 4.29 -10.91
C LEU A 7 -14.06 3.22 -10.69
N ARG A 8 -14.87 2.94 -11.71
CA ARG A 8 -15.77 1.79 -11.69
C ARG A 8 -14.98 0.49 -11.87
N LEU A 9 -15.54 -0.61 -11.37
CA LEU A 9 -14.87 -1.92 -11.39
C LEU A 9 -14.53 -2.40 -12.81
N ASP A 10 -15.41 -2.16 -13.78
CA ASP A 10 -15.20 -2.51 -15.19
C ASP A 10 -14.06 -1.69 -15.81
N GLU A 11 -13.91 -0.43 -15.43
CA GLU A 11 -12.78 0.41 -15.86
C GLU A 11 -11.46 -0.09 -15.27
N ILE A 12 -11.44 -0.47 -13.98
CA ILE A 12 -10.24 -1.04 -13.34
C ILE A 12 -9.83 -2.32 -14.07
N ASN A 13 -10.77 -3.23 -14.33
CA ASN A 13 -10.50 -4.48 -15.05
C ASN A 13 -9.93 -4.24 -16.45
N PHE A 14 -10.53 -3.31 -17.20
CA PHE A 14 -10.04 -2.93 -18.53
C PHE A 14 -8.62 -2.38 -18.46
N LEU A 15 -8.36 -1.43 -17.54
CA LEU A 15 -7.06 -0.77 -17.40
C LEU A 15 -5.97 -1.74 -16.95
N VAL A 16 -6.25 -2.60 -15.97
CA VAL A 16 -5.28 -3.62 -15.51
C VAL A 16 -4.94 -4.60 -16.64
N THR A 17 -5.95 -5.08 -17.37
CA THR A 17 -5.74 -5.97 -18.51
C THR A 17 -4.95 -5.29 -19.63
N LYS A 18 -5.26 -4.02 -19.93
CA LYS A 18 -4.59 -3.26 -20.99
C LYS A 18 -3.15 -2.93 -20.60
N ALA A 19 -2.90 -2.49 -19.38
CA ALA A 19 -1.57 -2.19 -18.85
C ALA A 19 -0.66 -3.42 -18.92
N LYS A 20 -1.19 -4.60 -18.56
CA LYS A 20 -0.45 -5.87 -18.68
C LYS A 20 -0.02 -6.18 -20.12
N LYS A 21 -0.86 -5.88 -21.13
CA LYS A 21 -0.52 -6.06 -22.55
C LYS A 21 0.52 -5.06 -23.06
N LEU A 22 0.77 -4.01 -22.30
CA LEU A 22 1.73 -2.94 -22.61
C LEU A 22 2.96 -2.99 -21.70
N ASP A 23 3.13 -4.08 -20.93
CA ASP A 23 4.21 -4.26 -19.96
C ASP A 23 4.32 -3.14 -18.92
N LEU A 24 3.18 -2.53 -18.56
CA LEU A 24 3.09 -1.51 -17.50
C LEU A 24 2.74 -2.14 -16.16
N ILE A 25 3.45 -1.71 -15.11
CA ILE A 25 3.14 -2.07 -13.72
C ILE A 25 1.88 -1.34 -13.27
N THR A 26 0.95 -2.08 -12.68
CA THR A 26 -0.28 -1.54 -12.11
C THR A 26 -0.25 -1.54 -10.59
N LEU A 27 -0.55 -0.38 -10.02
CA LEU A 27 -0.85 -0.21 -8.60
C LEU A 27 -2.28 0.28 -8.48
N VAL A 28 -3.13 -0.48 -7.78
CA VAL A 28 -4.54 -0.16 -7.59
C VAL A 28 -4.81 0.07 -6.10
N CYS A 29 -5.25 1.27 -5.73
CA CYS A 29 -5.62 1.55 -4.34
C CYS A 29 -7.01 0.98 -4.00
N ALA A 30 -7.18 0.62 -2.73
CA ALA A 30 -8.40 0.17 -2.10
C ALA A 30 -8.54 0.82 -0.71
N ASP A 31 -9.76 1.19 -0.33
CA ASP A 31 -10.04 1.89 0.92
C ASP A 31 -10.32 0.98 2.11
N VAL A 32 -10.82 -0.23 1.86
CA VAL A 32 -11.17 -1.22 2.89
C VAL A 32 -10.76 -2.64 2.45
N PRO A 33 -10.64 -3.62 3.37
CA PRO A 33 -10.20 -4.97 3.03
C PRO A 33 -10.98 -5.63 1.89
N GLU A 34 -12.31 -5.47 1.89
CA GLU A 34 -13.23 -6.09 0.93
C GLU A 34 -12.98 -5.59 -0.50
N THR A 35 -12.74 -4.29 -0.67
CA THR A 35 -12.43 -3.70 -1.97
C THR A 35 -11.04 -4.12 -2.44
N GLY A 36 -10.08 -4.24 -1.52
CA GLY A 36 -8.75 -4.80 -1.80
C GLY A 36 -8.83 -6.24 -2.33
N ALA A 37 -9.63 -7.09 -1.68
CA ALA A 37 -9.83 -8.47 -2.12
C ALA A 37 -10.56 -8.56 -3.47
N ALA A 38 -11.55 -7.71 -3.72
CA ALA A 38 -12.22 -7.63 -5.03
C ALA A 38 -11.24 -7.24 -6.15
N VAL A 39 -10.38 -6.25 -5.90
CA VAL A 39 -9.32 -5.84 -6.83
C VAL A 39 -8.29 -6.95 -7.06
N ALA A 40 -8.00 -7.77 -6.05
CA ALA A 40 -7.05 -8.88 -6.16
C ALA A 40 -7.44 -9.92 -7.22
N VAL A 41 -8.74 -10.11 -7.48
CA VAL A 41 -9.27 -10.97 -8.56
C VAL A 41 -8.81 -10.50 -9.94
N LEU A 42 -8.64 -9.19 -10.12
CA LEU A 42 -8.24 -8.58 -11.39
C LEU A 42 -6.72 -8.71 -11.67
N LYS A 43 -5.96 -9.27 -10.71
CA LYS A 43 -4.52 -9.57 -10.81
C LYS A 43 -3.66 -8.35 -11.20
N PRO A 44 -3.78 -7.19 -10.53
CA PRO A 44 -2.78 -6.12 -10.68
C PRO A 44 -1.42 -6.58 -10.12
N ASN A 45 -0.37 -5.82 -10.41
CA ASN A 45 0.95 -6.10 -9.83
C ASN A 45 0.98 -5.75 -8.34
N ILE A 46 0.34 -4.64 -7.97
CA ILE A 46 0.39 -4.05 -6.63
C ILE A 46 -1.02 -3.61 -6.21
N ILE A 47 -1.36 -3.84 -4.95
CA ILE A 47 -2.53 -3.25 -4.27
C ILE A 47 -2.04 -2.41 -3.10
N ALA A 48 -2.53 -1.17 -3.00
CA ALA A 48 -2.26 -0.30 -1.86
C ALA A 48 -3.53 -0.10 -1.04
N VAL A 49 -3.50 -0.49 0.23
CA VAL A 49 -4.62 -0.32 1.16
C VAL A 49 -4.48 1.02 1.88
N GLU A 50 -5.44 1.92 1.69
CA GLU A 50 -5.37 3.31 2.13
C GLU A 50 -6.74 3.83 2.58
N PRO A 51 -7.05 3.79 3.90
CA PRO A 51 -8.28 4.36 4.44
C PRO A 51 -8.33 5.89 4.22
N PRO A 52 -9.32 6.42 3.48
CA PRO A 52 -9.36 7.83 3.09
C PRO A 52 -9.30 8.82 4.26
N GLU A 53 -9.88 8.46 5.39
CA GLU A 53 -9.93 9.29 6.60
C GLU A 53 -8.57 9.54 7.25
N LEU A 54 -7.54 8.78 6.88
CA LEU A 54 -6.17 8.95 7.38
C LEU A 54 -5.25 9.64 6.35
N ILE A 55 -5.73 9.93 5.14
CA ILE A 55 -4.91 10.54 4.10
C ILE A 55 -4.58 11.99 4.47
N GLY A 56 -3.28 12.32 4.45
CA GLY A 56 -2.79 13.67 4.71
C GLY A 56 -2.84 14.13 6.18
N THR A 57 -3.36 13.33 7.11
CA THR A 57 -3.48 13.69 8.53
C THR A 57 -2.17 13.56 9.31
N GLY A 58 -1.23 12.77 8.81
CA GLY A 58 -0.01 12.37 9.53
C GLY A 58 -0.23 11.25 10.57
N ILE A 59 -1.46 10.75 10.70
CA ILE A 59 -1.80 9.63 11.58
C ILE A 59 -1.68 8.33 10.78
N ALA A 60 -0.59 7.59 10.97
CA ALA A 60 -0.30 6.38 10.22
C ALA A 60 -1.34 5.27 10.45
N VAL A 61 -1.86 4.70 9.35
CA VAL A 61 -2.77 3.54 9.39
C VAL A 61 -2.17 2.36 10.14
N SER A 62 -0.86 2.13 10.02
CA SER A 62 -0.16 1.02 10.68
C SER A 62 -0.14 1.11 12.21
N LYS A 63 -0.45 2.29 12.77
CA LYS A 63 -0.56 2.51 14.21
C LYS A 63 -2.00 2.74 14.66
N ALA A 64 -2.77 3.51 13.88
CA ALA A 64 -4.13 3.90 14.26
C ALA A 64 -5.20 2.84 13.95
N LYS A 65 -5.01 2.07 12.88
CA LYS A 65 -5.93 1.01 12.43
C LYS A 65 -5.17 -0.23 11.92
N PRO A 66 -4.30 -0.84 12.74
CA PRO A 66 -3.50 -1.99 12.33
C PRO A 66 -4.36 -3.16 11.82
N GLU A 67 -5.58 -3.31 12.33
CA GLU A 67 -6.55 -4.31 11.91
C GLU A 67 -7.00 -4.15 10.46
N VAL A 68 -7.09 -2.91 9.95
CA VAL A 68 -7.41 -2.68 8.53
C VAL A 68 -6.29 -3.21 7.65
N VAL A 69 -5.03 -3.06 8.08
CA VAL A 69 -3.87 -3.58 7.35
C VAL A 69 -3.86 -5.11 7.39
N THR A 70 -3.96 -5.73 8.58
CA THR A 70 -3.90 -7.19 8.71
C THR A 70 -5.07 -7.88 8.01
N ASN A 71 -6.30 -7.38 8.19
CA ASN A 71 -7.47 -7.94 7.53
C ASN A 71 -7.37 -7.83 6.00
N SER A 72 -6.83 -6.71 5.49
CA SER A 72 -6.60 -6.57 4.05
C SER A 72 -5.56 -7.54 3.54
N VAL A 73 -4.44 -7.72 4.27
CA VAL A 73 -3.42 -8.70 3.91
C VAL A 73 -4.02 -10.10 3.86
N ASP A 74 -4.76 -10.51 4.88
CA ASP A 74 -5.36 -11.84 4.97
C ASP A 74 -6.39 -12.08 3.85
N LEU A 75 -7.30 -11.12 3.63
CA LEU A 75 -8.36 -11.27 2.64
C LEU A 75 -7.80 -11.21 1.21
N ILE A 76 -6.87 -10.29 0.91
CA ILE A 76 -6.18 -10.24 -0.39
C ILE A 76 -5.41 -11.55 -0.62
N ARG A 77 -4.67 -12.04 0.39
CA ARG A 77 -3.93 -13.30 0.28
C ARG A 77 -4.84 -14.51 0.14
N SER A 78 -6.08 -14.47 0.62
CA SER A 78 -7.04 -15.56 0.36
C SER A 78 -7.42 -15.67 -1.12
N VAL A 79 -7.35 -14.56 -1.87
CA VAL A 79 -7.73 -14.45 -3.29
C VAL A 79 -6.50 -14.55 -4.22
N ASN A 80 -5.41 -13.88 -3.89
CA ASN A 80 -4.22 -13.75 -4.73
C ASN A 80 -2.94 -13.79 -3.89
N LYS A 81 -2.18 -14.88 -4.03
CA LYS A 81 -0.93 -15.12 -3.29
C LYS A 81 0.25 -14.29 -3.81
N ASP A 82 0.19 -13.84 -5.06
CA ASP A 82 1.35 -13.28 -5.77
C ASP A 82 1.36 -11.74 -5.78
N VAL A 83 0.20 -11.09 -5.63
CA VAL A 83 0.11 -9.62 -5.69
C VAL A 83 0.95 -8.96 -4.59
N ILE A 84 1.65 -7.88 -4.91
CA ILE A 84 2.38 -7.11 -3.90
C ILE A 84 1.38 -6.26 -3.14
N ILE A 85 1.39 -6.36 -1.81
CA ILE A 85 0.48 -5.59 -0.95
C ILE A 85 1.27 -4.47 -0.30
N LEU A 86 0.86 -3.23 -0.50
CA LEU A 86 1.36 -2.05 0.20
C LEU A 86 0.26 -1.47 1.10
N THR A 87 0.64 -0.57 1.99
CA THR A 87 -0.33 0.28 2.69
C THR A 87 0.13 1.73 2.67
N GLY A 88 -0.82 2.66 2.68
CA GLY A 88 -0.55 4.09 2.75
C GLY A 88 -1.53 4.77 3.70
N ALA A 89 -1.76 6.07 3.51
CA ALA A 89 -2.46 6.95 4.45
C ALA A 89 -1.72 7.18 5.80
N GLY A 90 -1.32 8.45 6.01
CA GLY A 90 -0.73 8.94 7.25
C GLY A 90 0.70 8.50 7.58
N ILE A 91 1.30 7.59 6.81
CA ILE A 91 2.70 7.14 6.97
C ILE A 91 3.65 8.35 6.89
N SER A 92 4.35 8.64 7.99
CA SER A 92 5.16 9.87 8.11
C SER A 92 6.58 9.63 8.64
N THR A 93 6.83 8.46 9.23
CA THR A 93 8.10 8.13 9.89
C THR A 93 8.60 6.74 9.49
N SER A 94 9.90 6.50 9.66
CA SER A 94 10.51 5.18 9.50
C SER A 94 9.86 4.10 10.37
N ASP A 95 9.39 4.45 11.58
CA ASP A 95 8.70 3.53 12.46
C ASP A 95 7.33 3.10 11.90
N ASP A 96 6.65 3.99 11.18
CA ASP A 96 5.39 3.65 10.51
C ASP A 96 5.62 2.63 9.39
N VAL A 97 6.77 2.73 8.70
CA VAL A 97 7.20 1.80 7.64
C VAL A 97 7.52 0.43 8.22
N ASP A 98 8.31 0.36 9.30
CA ASP A 98 8.60 -0.90 10.01
C ASP A 98 7.30 -1.55 10.51
N ALA A 99 6.42 -0.77 11.14
CA ALA A 99 5.12 -1.24 11.59
C ALA A 99 4.27 -1.80 10.45
N ALA A 100 4.19 -1.11 9.31
CA ALA A 100 3.44 -1.57 8.14
C ALA A 100 3.96 -2.92 7.60
N ILE A 101 5.28 -3.08 7.48
CA ILE A 101 5.87 -4.33 6.97
C ILE A 101 5.69 -5.47 7.97
N ARG A 102 5.85 -5.18 9.27
CA ARG A 102 5.58 -6.14 10.35
C ARG A 102 4.14 -6.69 10.31
N LEU A 103 3.17 -5.87 9.91
CA LEU A 103 1.76 -6.26 9.75
C LEU A 103 1.49 -7.08 8.47
N GLY A 104 2.52 -7.42 7.68
CA GLY A 104 2.41 -8.30 6.52
C GLY A 104 2.34 -7.58 5.17
N THR A 105 2.51 -6.25 5.15
CA THR A 105 2.69 -5.54 3.87
C THR A 105 4.12 -5.74 3.33
N SER A 106 4.28 -5.41 2.06
CA SER A 106 5.53 -5.45 1.31
C SER A 106 6.25 -4.10 1.32
N GLY A 107 5.64 -3.07 1.92
CA GLY A 107 6.13 -1.70 1.89
C GLY A 107 4.98 -0.71 2.02
N VAL A 108 5.29 0.56 1.75
CA VAL A 108 4.34 1.67 1.92
C VAL A 108 4.15 2.50 0.66
N LEU A 109 3.02 3.22 0.61
CA LEU A 109 2.76 4.30 -0.33
C LEU A 109 2.70 5.63 0.44
N VAL A 110 3.48 6.63 0.01
CA VAL A 110 3.72 7.88 0.75
C VAL A 110 3.64 9.09 -0.17
N ALA A 111 3.18 10.23 0.37
CA ALA A 111 3.07 11.49 -0.37
C ALA A 111 3.52 12.69 0.48
N SER A 112 2.65 13.22 1.35
CA SER A 112 2.87 14.50 2.06
C SER A 112 4.10 14.51 2.95
N ALA A 113 4.43 13.39 3.59
CA ALA A 113 5.59 13.27 4.47
C ALA A 113 6.92 13.58 3.75
N ILE A 114 7.03 13.23 2.46
CA ILE A 114 8.19 13.52 1.63
C ILE A 114 8.03 14.89 0.96
N MET A 115 6.88 15.12 0.32
CA MET A 115 6.67 16.31 -0.52
C MET A 115 6.64 17.62 0.27
N LYS A 116 6.35 17.57 1.58
CA LYS A 116 6.35 18.73 2.48
C LYS A 116 7.56 18.76 3.43
N ALA A 117 8.51 17.83 3.29
CA ALA A 117 9.69 17.80 4.14
C ALA A 117 10.64 18.96 3.82
N LYS A 118 11.34 19.47 4.85
CA LYS A 118 12.46 20.40 4.67
C LYS A 118 13.64 19.73 3.95
N ASP A 119 13.80 18.42 4.16
CA ASP A 119 14.83 17.58 3.55
C ASP A 119 14.18 16.27 3.04
N PRO A 120 13.61 16.28 1.83
CA PRO A 120 12.95 15.11 1.25
C PRO A 120 13.89 13.91 1.05
N GLU A 121 15.16 14.17 0.72
CA GLU A 121 16.16 13.12 0.49
C GLU A 121 16.40 12.32 1.77
N LYS A 122 16.58 13.02 2.91
CA LYS A 122 16.74 12.37 4.21
C LYS A 122 15.52 11.53 4.57
N VAL A 123 14.30 12.04 4.37
CA VAL A 123 13.07 11.29 4.68
C VAL A 123 12.96 10.02 3.83
N ILE A 124 13.23 10.12 2.52
CA ILE A 124 13.26 8.95 1.62
C ILE A 124 14.29 7.93 2.09
N ARG A 125 15.51 8.38 2.40
CA ARG A 125 16.62 7.53 2.84
C ARG A 125 16.28 6.78 4.13
N ASP A 126 15.75 7.50 5.13
CA ASP A 126 15.38 6.92 6.42
C ASP A 126 14.24 5.90 6.28
N MET A 127 13.22 6.20 5.46
CA MET A 127 12.11 5.28 5.18
C MET A 127 12.59 4.03 4.41
N ALA A 128 13.43 4.21 3.39
CA ALA A 128 13.96 3.10 2.59
C ALA A 128 14.86 2.17 3.42
N GLN A 129 15.71 2.73 4.29
CA GLN A 129 16.53 1.93 5.22
C GLN A 129 15.67 1.15 6.21
N ALA A 130 14.61 1.76 6.74
CA ALA A 130 13.67 1.07 7.62
C ALA A 130 12.95 -0.05 6.89
N ALA A 131 12.49 0.20 5.66
CA ALA A 131 11.87 -0.83 4.82
C ALA A 131 12.80 -2.02 4.60
N TYR A 132 14.05 -1.77 4.21
CA TYR A 132 15.06 -2.82 4.00
C TYR A 132 15.28 -3.65 5.27
N LYS A 133 15.50 -2.99 6.42
CA LYS A 133 15.72 -3.67 7.71
C LYS A 133 14.49 -4.49 8.15
N ALA A 134 13.29 -3.96 7.96
CA ALA A 134 12.05 -4.66 8.30
C ALA A 134 11.84 -5.88 7.40
N TRP A 135 12.15 -5.79 6.12
CA TRP A 135 12.11 -6.92 5.19
C TRP A 135 13.08 -8.04 5.59
N GLU A 136 14.33 -7.70 5.88
CA GLU A 136 15.32 -8.68 6.37
C GLU A 136 14.84 -9.37 7.65
N ARG A 137 14.16 -8.63 8.53
CA ARG A 137 13.70 -9.13 9.83
C ARG A 137 12.48 -10.03 9.73
N TYR A 138 11.48 -9.66 8.93
CA TYR A 138 10.15 -10.30 8.95
C TYR A 138 9.87 -11.23 7.79
N ARG A 139 10.67 -11.19 6.71
CA ARG A 139 10.37 -11.92 5.46
C ARG A 139 11.49 -12.78 4.89
N LYS A 140 12.66 -12.82 5.52
CA LYS A 140 13.73 -13.78 5.22
C LYS A 140 13.65 -15.09 6.02
N MET A 141 12.50 -15.37 6.65
CA MET A 141 12.18 -16.67 7.26
C MET A 141 11.10 -17.37 6.43
#